data_AF-A0A9D5Z4X0-F1
#
_entry.id   AF-A0A9D5Z4X0-F1
#
_cell.length_a   1.000
_cell.length_b   1.000
_cell.length_c   1.000
_cell.angle_alpha   90.00
_cell.angle_beta   90.00
_cell.angle_gamma   90.00
#
_symmetry.space_group_name_H-M   'P 1'
#
loop_
_entity.id
_entity.type
_entity.pdbx_description
1 polymer ?
#
loop_
_entity_poly.entity_id
_entity_poly.type
_entity_poly.pdbx_seq_one_letter_code
_entity_poly.pdbx_strand_id
1 'polypeptide(L)'
;MTAVIKRKQHREIELQQKKAIKKLNKMMVQRTLKVHGAIQFEAANKGLPPMSDAVSVYTDAIGDGYDIDEIVDLITNCWNLGIYSKPVADLIWQLIVQPTLILRGLDKDEHVINVLLKAIIDRSTIYAFDPRFIIEFSLTDQGEGHFYLKVGSAKADPYKQLFQLTSNAIQVIKAYR
;
A
#
# COMPACT_ATOMS: atom_id res chain seq x y z
N MET A 1 35.30 -1.14 5.73
CA MET A 1 34.78 -0.91 4.35
C MET A 1 33.26 -1.01 4.22
N THR A 2 32.53 -1.55 5.22
CA THR A 2 31.07 -1.80 5.19
C THR A 2 30.19 -0.56 5.40
N ALA A 3 30.62 0.44 6.17
CA ALA A 3 29.84 1.66 6.44
C ALA A 3 29.68 2.59 5.21
N VAL A 4 30.65 2.56 4.28
CA VAL A 4 30.66 3.38 3.06
C VAL A 4 29.68 2.82 2.01
N ILE A 5 29.55 1.49 1.95
CA ILE A 5 28.62 0.78 1.06
C ILE A 5 27.16 1.09 1.45
N LYS A 6 26.83 1.05 2.76
CA LYS A 6 25.50 1.42 3.28
C LYS A 6 25.11 2.87 2.96
N ARG A 7 26.03 3.82 3.10
CA ARG A 7 25.78 5.25 2.77
C ARG A 7 25.53 5.50 1.28
N LYS A 8 26.21 4.74 0.41
CA LYS A 8 26.05 4.87 -1.04
C LYS A 8 24.68 4.34 -1.50
N GLN A 9 24.26 3.20 -0.97
CA GLN A 9 22.92 2.63 -1.20
C GLN A 9 21.81 3.56 -0.69
N HIS A 10 21.99 4.15 0.50
CA HIS A 10 21.03 5.13 1.05
C HIS A 10 20.87 6.36 0.16
N ARG A 11 21.99 6.87 -0.40
CA ARG A 11 21.96 7.99 -1.34
C ARG A 11 21.28 7.65 -2.65
N GLU A 12 21.44 6.43 -3.16
CA GLU A 12 20.76 5.99 -4.38
C GLU A 12 19.24 5.90 -4.18
N ILE A 13 18.80 5.34 -3.04
CA ILE A 13 17.39 5.29 -2.65
C ILE A 13 16.81 6.71 -2.56
N GLU A 14 17.47 7.62 -1.85
CA GLU A 14 17.03 9.02 -1.77
C GLU A 14 16.91 9.70 -3.14
N LEU A 15 17.84 9.41 -4.06
CA LEU A 15 17.90 10.05 -5.36
C LEU A 15 16.81 9.51 -6.29
N GLN A 16 16.48 8.22 -6.18
CA GLN A 16 15.32 7.60 -6.84
C GLN A 16 14.01 8.18 -6.29
N GLN A 17 13.88 8.28 -4.97
CA GLN A 17 12.70 8.87 -4.31
C GLN A 17 12.47 10.34 -4.72
N LYS A 18 13.52 11.16 -4.78
CA LYS A 18 13.41 12.57 -5.23
C LYS A 18 12.96 12.71 -6.69
N LYS A 19 13.44 11.82 -7.58
CA LYS A 19 13.03 11.81 -9.00
C LYS A 19 11.58 11.38 -9.16
N ALA A 20 11.17 10.36 -8.41
CA ALA A 20 9.80 9.87 -8.32
C ALA A 20 8.82 10.99 -7.91
N ILE A 21 9.10 11.68 -6.81
CA ILE A 21 8.25 12.76 -6.28
C ILE A 21 8.09 13.90 -7.29
N LYS A 22 9.16 14.32 -7.97
CA LYS A 22 9.07 15.36 -9.02
C LYS A 22 8.16 14.94 -10.19
N LYS A 23 8.20 13.66 -10.58
CA LYS A 23 7.35 13.11 -11.64
C LYS A 23 5.88 13.06 -11.22
N LEU A 24 5.62 12.64 -9.98
CA LEU A 24 4.29 12.58 -9.38
C LEU A 24 3.64 13.98 -9.33
N ASN A 25 4.37 14.97 -8.81
CA ASN A 25 3.92 16.37 -8.78
C ASN A 25 3.60 16.92 -10.17
N LYS A 26 4.43 16.61 -11.18
CA LYS A 26 4.19 17.04 -12.57
C LYS A 26 2.92 16.42 -13.16
N MET A 27 2.65 15.14 -12.88
CA MET A 27 1.44 14.44 -13.31
C MET A 27 0.18 14.95 -12.59
N MET A 28 0.29 15.29 -11.30
CA MET A 28 -0.81 15.87 -10.52
C MET A 28 -1.20 17.25 -11.05
N VAL A 29 -0.22 18.12 -11.31
CA VAL A 29 -0.44 19.47 -11.87
C VAL A 29 -1.07 19.40 -13.28
N GLN A 30 -0.65 18.44 -14.11
CA GLN A 30 -1.25 18.24 -15.44
C GLN A 30 -2.68 17.70 -15.39
N ARG A 31 -3.05 16.94 -14.35
CA ARG A 31 -4.42 16.42 -14.17
C ARG A 31 -5.36 17.43 -13.51
N THR A 32 -4.87 18.32 -12.66
CA THR A 32 -5.70 19.41 -12.06
C THR A 32 -6.21 20.38 -13.12
N LEU A 33 -5.51 20.52 -14.24
CA LEU A 33 -5.95 21.34 -15.38
C LEU A 33 -7.00 20.67 -16.29
N LYS A 34 -7.31 19.37 -16.11
CA LYS A 34 -8.15 18.60 -17.06
C LYS A 34 -9.46 18.04 -16.51
N VAL A 35 -9.79 18.18 -15.24
CA VAL A 35 -10.97 17.49 -14.67
C VAL A 35 -11.82 18.43 -13.81
N HIS A 36 -12.67 19.23 -14.47
CA HIS A 36 -13.98 19.58 -13.95
C HIS A 36 -14.99 18.64 -14.62
N GLY A 37 -15.46 17.65 -13.86
CA GLY A 37 -16.39 16.65 -14.35
C GLY A 37 -16.70 15.68 -13.23
N ALA A 38 -17.52 16.11 -12.28
CA ALA A 38 -18.05 15.24 -11.25
C ALA A 38 -19.07 14.28 -11.90
N ILE A 39 -18.74 12.99 -11.92
CA ILE A 39 -19.73 11.94 -12.11
C ILE A 39 -19.70 11.09 -10.84
N GLN A 40 -20.70 11.29 -9.98
CA GLN A 40 -20.98 10.42 -8.85
C GLN A 40 -21.74 9.20 -9.36
N PHE A 41 -21.17 8.01 -9.19
CA PHE A 41 -21.91 6.75 -9.24
C PHE A 41 -22.07 6.21 -7.82
N GLU A 42 -23.32 6.06 -7.37
CA GLU A 42 -23.64 5.29 -6.17
C GLU A 42 -23.51 3.80 -6.49
N ALA A 43 -22.42 3.18 -6.04
CA ALA A 43 -22.31 1.72 -6.04
C ALA A 43 -23.14 1.14 -4.88
N ALA A 44 -24.09 0.27 -5.22
CA ALA A 44 -24.92 -0.46 -4.28
C ALA A 44 -24.05 -1.38 -3.40
N ASN A 45 -24.05 -1.17 -2.08
CA ASN A 45 -23.23 -1.87 -1.08
C ASN A 45 -23.62 -3.36 -0.83
N LYS A 46 -24.33 -4.06 -1.74
CA LYS A 46 -24.78 -5.45 -1.51
C LYS A 46 -23.86 -6.45 -2.21
N GLY A 47 -23.19 -7.32 -1.44
CA GLY A 47 -22.48 -8.51 -1.96
C GLY A 47 -20.94 -8.47 -1.94
N LEU A 48 -20.31 -7.43 -1.38
CA LEU A 48 -18.85 -7.44 -1.19
C LEU A 48 -18.47 -8.25 0.08
N PRO A 49 -17.38 -9.03 0.04
CA PRO A 49 -16.91 -9.72 1.24
C PRO A 49 -16.52 -8.72 2.33
N PRO A 50 -16.57 -9.16 3.61
CA PRO A 50 -15.90 -8.47 4.71
C PRO A 50 -14.44 -8.20 4.36
N MET A 51 -13.91 -7.05 4.80
CA MET A 51 -12.54 -6.67 4.47
C MET A 51 -11.51 -7.52 5.23
N SER A 52 -11.89 -8.04 6.41
CA SER A 52 -11.14 -9.09 7.11
C SER A 52 -10.93 -10.30 6.21
N ASP A 53 -12.01 -10.80 5.59
CA ASP A 53 -11.96 -12.00 4.76
C ASP A 53 -11.11 -11.77 3.51
N ALA A 54 -11.23 -10.59 2.89
CA ALA A 54 -10.40 -10.21 1.77
C ALA A 54 -8.91 -10.18 2.13
N VAL A 55 -8.54 -9.67 3.31
CA VAL A 55 -7.15 -9.62 3.77
C VAL A 55 -6.65 -11.01 4.18
N SER A 56 -7.46 -11.78 4.91
CA SER A 56 -7.14 -13.14 5.36
C SER A 56 -6.73 -14.06 4.22
N VAL A 57 -7.40 -13.98 3.06
CA VAL A 57 -7.03 -14.77 1.86
C VAL A 57 -5.56 -14.57 1.47
N TYR A 58 -5.03 -13.35 1.58
CA TYR A 58 -3.63 -13.08 1.25
C TYR A 58 -2.68 -13.46 2.40
N THR A 59 -3.12 -13.30 3.65
CA THR A 59 -2.36 -13.75 4.82
C THR A 59 -2.16 -15.27 4.75
N ASP A 60 -3.24 -16.01 4.49
CA ASP A 60 -3.21 -17.47 4.33
C ASP A 60 -2.36 -17.90 3.13
N ALA A 61 -2.37 -17.13 2.04
CA ALA A 61 -1.53 -17.40 0.87
C ALA A 61 -0.03 -17.21 1.15
N ILE A 62 0.34 -16.30 2.06
CA ILE A 62 1.73 -16.15 2.52
C ILE A 62 2.11 -17.32 3.43
N GLY A 63 1.20 -17.71 4.33
CA GLY A 63 1.36 -18.85 5.22
C GLY A 63 2.16 -18.53 6.48
N ASP A 64 2.53 -19.57 7.21
CA ASP A 64 3.17 -19.47 8.53
C ASP A 64 4.67 -19.13 8.43
N GLY A 65 5.25 -18.66 9.53
CA GLY A 65 6.68 -18.38 9.66
C GLY A 65 7.08 -16.91 9.49
N TYR A 66 6.09 -16.03 9.32
CA TYR A 66 6.26 -14.58 9.28
C TYR A 66 5.60 -13.94 10.50
N ASP A 67 6.03 -12.72 10.84
CA ASP A 67 5.30 -11.89 11.78
C ASP A 67 3.95 -11.48 11.16
N ILE A 68 2.86 -11.96 11.76
CA ILE A 68 1.51 -11.81 11.20
C ILE A 68 1.06 -10.34 11.19
N ASP A 69 1.43 -9.54 12.19
CA ASP A 69 1.12 -8.10 12.22
C ASP A 69 1.83 -7.39 11.07
N GLU A 70 3.09 -7.74 10.81
CA GLU A 70 3.83 -7.18 9.68
C GLU A 70 3.23 -7.56 8.32
N ILE A 71 2.83 -8.82 8.16
CA ILE A 71 2.23 -9.31 6.92
C ILE A 71 0.87 -8.64 6.67
N VAL A 72 0.01 -8.56 7.68
CA VAL A 72 -1.29 -7.89 7.56
C VAL A 72 -1.11 -6.40 7.22
N ASP A 73 -0.15 -5.71 7.84
CA ASP A 73 0.18 -4.33 7.50
C ASP A 73 0.60 -4.18 6.01
N LEU A 74 1.47 -5.06 5.50
CA LEU A 74 1.87 -5.01 4.08
C LEU A 74 0.68 -5.28 3.15
N ILE A 75 -0.14 -6.28 3.45
CA ILE A 75 -1.31 -6.65 2.64
C ILE A 75 -2.30 -5.48 2.61
N THR A 76 -2.61 -4.87 3.75
CA THR A 76 -3.58 -3.77 3.82
C THR A 76 -3.10 -2.54 3.04
N ASN A 77 -1.81 -2.23 3.10
CA ASN A 77 -1.20 -1.20 2.27
C ASN A 77 -1.30 -1.54 0.77
N CYS A 78 -0.94 -2.77 0.39
CA CYS A 78 -1.00 -3.27 -1.00
C CYS A 78 -2.43 -3.32 -1.54
N TRP A 79 -3.40 -3.68 -0.72
CA TRP A 79 -4.81 -3.56 -1.08
C TRP A 79 -5.16 -2.12 -1.43
N ASN A 80 -4.85 -1.16 -0.55
CA ASN A 80 -5.14 0.25 -0.81
C ASN A 80 -4.43 0.81 -2.06
N LEU A 81 -3.26 0.27 -2.42
CA LEU A 81 -2.55 0.63 -3.64
C LEU A 81 -3.32 0.30 -4.93
N GLY A 82 -4.10 -0.79 -4.93
CA GLY A 82 -4.83 -1.26 -6.10
C GLY A 82 -5.95 -0.34 -6.59
N ILE A 83 -6.34 0.66 -5.80
CA ILE A 83 -7.34 1.65 -6.23
C ILE A 83 -6.75 2.73 -7.16
N TYR A 84 -5.43 2.90 -7.15
CA TYR A 84 -4.74 3.90 -7.94
C TYR A 84 -4.42 3.38 -9.34
N SER A 85 -4.29 4.28 -10.31
CA SER A 85 -3.79 3.90 -11.63
C SER A 85 -2.40 3.26 -11.50
N LYS A 86 -2.12 2.21 -12.29
CA LYS A 86 -0.83 1.49 -12.28
C LYS A 86 0.42 2.38 -12.12
N PRO A 87 0.61 3.47 -12.89
CA PRO A 87 1.79 4.32 -12.73
C PRO A 87 1.94 4.99 -11.35
N VAL A 88 0.83 5.25 -10.66
CA VAL A 88 0.79 5.81 -9.30
C VAL A 88 1.05 4.70 -8.29
N ALA A 89 0.42 3.54 -8.45
CA ALA A 89 0.64 2.38 -7.59
C ALA A 89 2.11 1.93 -7.62
N ASP A 90 2.70 1.80 -8.82
CA ASP A 90 4.12 1.46 -9.01
C ASP A 90 5.05 2.46 -8.28
N LEU A 91 4.66 3.73 -8.26
CA LEU A 91 5.45 4.77 -7.62
C LEU A 91 5.35 4.71 -6.10
N ILE A 92 4.15 4.53 -5.55
CA ILE A 92 3.95 4.36 -4.10
C ILE A 92 4.62 3.07 -3.63
N TRP A 93 4.57 1.99 -4.42
CA TRP A 93 5.29 0.75 -4.14
C TRP A 93 6.79 1.02 -3.93
N GLN A 94 7.42 1.73 -4.87
CA GLN A 94 8.85 2.07 -4.77
C GLN A 94 9.18 2.99 -3.59
N LEU A 95 8.24 3.86 -3.20
CA LEU A 95 8.47 4.86 -2.14
C LEU A 95 8.19 4.34 -0.73
N ILE A 96 7.24 3.42 -0.59
CA ILE A 96 6.71 2.99 0.71
C ILE A 96 6.88 1.48 0.88
N VAL A 97 6.28 0.67 0.00
CA VAL A 97 6.23 -0.79 0.20
C VAL A 97 7.61 -1.43 0.07
N GLN A 98 8.37 -1.12 -0.98
CA GLN A 98 9.68 -1.71 -1.22
C GLN A 98 10.70 -1.35 -0.13
N PRO A 99 10.80 -0.10 0.36
CA PRO A 99 11.58 0.21 1.55
C PRO A 99 11.14 -0.57 2.79
N THR A 100 9.84 -0.72 3.04
CA THR A 100 9.33 -1.51 4.17
C THR A 100 9.74 -2.98 4.06
N LEU A 101 9.66 -3.57 2.86
CA LEU A 101 10.14 -4.94 2.61
C LEU A 101 11.63 -5.08 2.89
N ILE A 102 12.46 -4.13 2.46
CA ILE A 102 13.91 -4.13 2.74
C ILE A 102 14.18 -4.03 4.25
N LEU A 103 13.46 -3.16 4.96
CA LEU A 103 13.62 -2.99 6.41
C LEU A 103 13.23 -4.24 7.20
N ARG A 104 12.25 -4.99 6.70
CA ARG A 104 11.79 -6.28 7.27
C ARG A 104 12.57 -7.48 6.75
N GLY A 105 13.53 -7.30 5.84
CA GLY A 105 14.32 -8.39 5.27
C GLY A 105 13.56 -9.29 4.29
N LEU A 106 12.44 -8.82 3.74
CA LEU A 106 11.53 -9.54 2.83
C LEU A 106 11.73 -9.14 1.36
N ASP A 107 12.73 -8.31 1.04
CA ASP A 107 12.94 -7.76 -0.32
C ASP A 107 13.33 -8.80 -1.38
N LYS A 108 13.75 -9.99 -0.93
CA LYS A 108 14.12 -11.13 -1.78
C LYS A 108 13.14 -12.29 -1.69
N ASP A 109 12.10 -12.15 -0.89
CA ASP A 109 11.09 -13.18 -0.75
C ASP A 109 10.10 -13.08 -1.92
N GLU A 110 10.39 -13.81 -3.00
CA GLU A 110 9.56 -13.80 -4.20
C GLU A 110 8.13 -14.23 -3.91
N HIS A 111 7.91 -15.15 -2.96
CA HIS A 111 6.57 -15.63 -2.62
C HIS A 111 5.75 -14.50 -1.99
N VAL A 112 6.28 -13.87 -0.93
CA VAL A 112 5.62 -12.73 -0.27
C VAL A 112 5.37 -11.60 -1.26
N ILE A 113 6.37 -11.23 -2.06
CA ILE A 113 6.25 -10.16 -3.06
C ILE A 113 5.14 -10.48 -4.07
N ASN A 114 5.06 -11.71 -4.56
CA ASN A 114 4.02 -12.10 -5.51
C ASN A 114 2.61 -12.03 -4.92
N VAL A 115 2.44 -12.43 -3.65
CA VAL A 115 1.14 -12.31 -2.97
C VAL A 115 0.76 -10.84 -2.77
N LEU A 116 1.70 -9.99 -2.37
CA LEU A 116 1.46 -8.54 -2.21
C LEU A 116 1.09 -7.87 -3.55
N LEU A 117 1.78 -8.20 -4.64
CA LEU A 117 1.44 -7.72 -5.98
C LEU A 117 0.07 -8.23 -6.42
N LYS A 118 -0.27 -9.47 -6.09
CA LYS A 118 -1.59 -10.04 -6.37
C LYS A 118 -2.70 -9.27 -5.64
N ALA A 119 -2.50 -8.87 -4.38
CA ALA A 119 -3.47 -8.04 -3.66
C ALA A 119 -3.75 -6.71 -4.38
N ILE A 120 -2.71 -6.07 -4.93
CA ILE A 120 -2.86 -4.84 -5.75
C ILE A 120 -3.68 -5.13 -7.01
N ILE A 121 -3.31 -6.20 -7.74
CA ILE A 121 -3.95 -6.57 -9.01
C ILE A 121 -5.42 -6.91 -8.78
N ASP A 122 -5.71 -7.80 -7.84
CA ASP A 122 -7.06 -8.26 -7.54
C ASP A 122 -7.93 -7.07 -7.08
N ARG A 123 -7.37 -6.15 -6.28
CA ARG A 123 -8.07 -4.90 -5.94
C ARG A 123 -8.37 -4.03 -7.16
N SER A 124 -7.44 -3.91 -8.10
CA SER A 124 -7.59 -3.09 -9.30
C SER A 124 -8.49 -3.70 -10.37
N THR A 125 -8.77 -5.00 -10.29
CA THR A 125 -9.49 -5.77 -11.32
C THR A 125 -10.78 -6.36 -10.77
N ILE A 126 -10.68 -7.34 -9.87
CA ILE A 126 -11.80 -8.06 -9.27
C ILE A 126 -12.62 -7.13 -8.38
N TYR A 127 -11.95 -6.35 -7.53
CA TYR A 127 -12.60 -5.45 -6.57
C TYR A 127 -12.53 -3.98 -7.01
N ALA A 128 -12.46 -3.70 -8.31
CA ALA A 128 -12.28 -2.33 -8.83
C ALA A 128 -13.36 -1.35 -8.34
N PHE A 129 -14.58 -1.84 -8.12
CA PHE A 129 -15.73 -1.04 -7.68
C PHE A 129 -15.88 -0.93 -6.16
N ASP A 130 -15.04 -1.60 -5.36
CA ASP A 130 -15.08 -1.43 -3.91
C ASP A 130 -14.64 0.01 -3.57
N PRO A 131 -15.47 0.83 -2.91
CA PRO A 131 -15.10 2.19 -2.55
C PRO A 131 -14.32 2.28 -1.23
N ARG A 132 -14.12 1.15 -0.53
CA ARG A 132 -13.53 1.11 0.80
C ARG A 132 -12.00 1.14 0.72
N PHE A 133 -11.43 1.95 1.59
CA PHE A 133 -10.03 1.92 1.99
C PHE A 133 -9.92 1.25 3.35
N ILE A 134 -8.85 0.48 3.52
CA ILE A 134 -8.45 -0.02 4.83
C ILE A 134 -7.74 1.11 5.56
N ILE A 135 -8.15 1.40 6.79
CA ILE A 135 -7.63 2.52 7.58
C ILE A 135 -6.85 2.00 8.79
N GLU A 136 -7.29 0.89 9.34
CA GLU A 136 -6.69 0.26 10.51
C GLU A 136 -6.98 -1.23 10.50
N PHE A 137 -6.17 -1.99 11.23
CA PHE A 137 -6.44 -3.38 11.54
C PHE A 137 -6.06 -3.67 12.99
N SER A 138 -6.64 -4.73 13.55
CA SER A 138 -6.23 -5.26 14.85
C SER A 138 -6.28 -6.78 14.81
N LEU A 139 -5.24 -7.41 15.35
CA LEU A 139 -5.18 -8.85 15.56
C LEU A 139 -5.46 -9.16 17.03
N THR A 140 -6.30 -10.15 17.29
CA THR A 140 -6.61 -10.63 18.65
C THR A 140 -6.30 -12.11 18.74
N ASP A 141 -5.28 -12.48 19.52
CA ASP A 141 -4.94 -13.87 19.78
C ASP A 141 -6.14 -14.62 20.38
N GLN A 142 -6.48 -15.77 19.80
CA GLN A 142 -7.54 -16.67 20.25
C GLN A 142 -6.96 -17.93 20.93
N GLY A 143 -5.64 -18.06 21.01
CA GLY A 143 -4.94 -19.25 21.48
C GLY A 143 -4.56 -20.19 20.34
N GLU A 144 -3.64 -21.11 20.62
CA GLU A 144 -3.21 -22.19 19.70
C GLU A 144 -2.67 -21.71 18.34
N GLY A 145 -2.19 -20.47 18.26
CA GLY A 145 -1.68 -19.88 17.01
C GLY A 145 -2.78 -19.33 16.10
N HIS A 146 -4.02 -19.24 16.59
CA HIS A 146 -5.13 -18.64 15.86
C HIS A 146 -5.32 -17.17 16.22
N PHE A 147 -5.48 -16.32 15.21
CA PHE A 147 -5.72 -14.90 15.39
C PHE A 147 -7.05 -14.49 14.77
N TYR A 148 -7.82 -13.69 15.50
CA TYR A 148 -8.96 -12.99 14.96
C TYR A 148 -8.51 -11.66 14.34
N LEU A 149 -8.66 -11.54 13.02
CA LEU A 149 -8.37 -10.33 12.27
C LEU A 149 -9.62 -9.45 12.17
N LYS A 150 -9.52 -8.22 12.69
CA LYS A 150 -10.50 -7.17 12.47
C LYS A 150 -9.89 -6.08 11.60
N VAL A 151 -10.60 -5.66 10.55
CA VAL A 151 -10.16 -4.62 9.63
C VAL A 151 -11.15 -3.46 9.64
N GLY A 152 -10.67 -2.28 10.04
CA GLY A 152 -11.39 -1.02 9.93
C GLY A 152 -11.29 -0.48 8.51
N SER A 153 -12.44 -0.16 7.91
CA SER A 153 -12.47 0.41 6.56
C SER A 153 -13.50 1.53 6.46
N ALA A 154 -13.23 2.51 5.60
CA ALA A 154 -14.20 3.54 5.27
C ALA A 154 -14.18 3.89 3.79
N LYS A 155 -15.29 4.43 3.30
CA LYS A 155 -15.32 5.07 1.98
C LYS A 155 -14.46 6.33 2.04
N ALA A 156 -13.41 6.38 1.23
CA ALA A 156 -12.56 7.54 1.13
C ALA A 156 -12.38 7.94 -0.33
N ASP A 157 -12.29 9.24 -0.58
CA ASP A 157 -11.89 9.76 -1.88
C ASP A 157 -10.42 9.38 -2.12
N PRO A 158 -10.12 8.57 -3.15
CA PRO A 158 -8.76 8.11 -3.43
C PRO A 158 -7.79 9.27 -3.61
N TYR A 159 -8.24 10.38 -4.19
CA TYR A 159 -7.38 11.54 -4.41
C TYR A 159 -7.03 12.24 -3.11
N LYS A 160 -7.99 12.38 -2.18
CA LYS A 160 -7.71 12.97 -0.86
C LYS A 160 -6.76 12.10 -0.04
N GLN A 161 -6.96 10.78 -0.06
CA GLN A 161 -6.06 9.82 0.60
C GLN A 161 -4.65 9.89 0.01
N LEU A 162 -4.52 9.97 -1.31
CA LEU A 162 -3.22 10.12 -1.98
C LEU A 162 -2.49 11.39 -1.52
N PHE A 163 -3.19 12.53 -1.43
CA PHE A 163 -2.60 13.77 -0.93
C PHE A 163 -2.08 13.63 0.50
N GLN A 164 -2.84 12.99 1.37
CA GLN A 164 -2.44 12.77 2.76
C GLN A 164 -1.24 11.83 2.88
N LEU A 165 -1.27 10.69 2.19
CA LEU A 165 -0.16 9.73 2.14
C LEU A 165 1.11 10.37 1.59
N THR A 166 1.00 11.16 0.53
CA THR A 166 2.14 11.86 -0.08
C THR A 166 2.68 12.93 0.86
N SER A 167 1.81 13.69 1.54
CA SER A 167 2.22 14.69 2.53
C SER A 167 2.96 14.04 3.71
N ASN A 168 2.44 12.93 4.23
CA ASN A 168 3.05 12.17 5.32
C ASN A 168 4.41 11.61 4.89
N ALA A 169 4.51 11.00 3.70
CA ALA A 169 5.77 10.53 3.15
C ALA A 169 6.80 11.67 2.99
N ILE A 170 6.37 12.84 2.52
CA ILE A 170 7.22 14.04 2.42
C ILE A 170 7.70 14.50 3.81
N GLN A 171 6.84 14.48 4.82
CA GLN A 171 7.20 14.86 6.19
C GLN A 171 8.20 13.89 6.82
N VAL A 172 7.99 12.58 6.65
CA VAL A 172 8.94 11.55 7.09
C VAL A 172 10.31 11.79 6.44
N ILE A 173 10.36 12.00 5.12
CA ILE A 173 11.61 12.32 4.41
C ILE A 173 12.28 13.59 4.93
N LYS A 174 11.51 14.60 5.35
CA LYS A 174 12.04 15.84 5.94
C LYS A 174 12.57 15.65 7.36
N ALA A 175 11.99 14.75 8.15
CA ALA A 175 12.43 14.46 9.52
C ALA A 175 13.74 13.67 9.58
N TYR A 176 14.11 12.96 8.51
CA TYR A 176 15.39 12.27 8.35
C TYR A 176 16.50 13.14 7.74
N ARG A 177 16.29 14.47 7.61
CA ARG A 177 17.32 15.46 7.27
C ARG A 177 17.87 16.13 8.51
#